data_AF-A0A844ZWN7-F1
#
_entry.id   AF-A0A844ZWN7-F1
#
_cell.length_a   1.000
_cell.length_b   1.000
_cell.length_c   1.000
_cell.angle_alpha   90.00
_cell.angle_beta   90.00
_cell.angle_gamma   90.00
#
_symmetry.space_group_name_H-M   'P 1'
#
loop_
_entity.id
_entity.type
_entity.pdbx_description
1 polymer ?
#
loop_
_entity_poly.entity_id
_entity_poly.type
_entity_poly.pdbx_seq_one_letter_code
_entity_poly.pdbx_strand_id
1 'polypeptide(L)'
;MTHHPSPAHNTRATPRQATSYVTAPAAEPLLDDDPLLQFAPVPHVNPRRNSITPDRQRRFIAHLAATGVVIQAAKHIGASMEALYKLRRRPGAEDFSAAWDRAVDAGIGRLEDAAIQRAIVGEERLVVSAGKVLGTERRHNEALVMFLLRTRRADRYAAAVVPGHPLYERIRREVTADIEKRYALQEHEDEEAILASLTAKLSAMHQRHLENEALMAEFAAEDDEGDADRDD
;
A
#
# COMPACT_ATOMS: atom_id res chain seq x y z
N MET A 1 -35.26 -28.90 -13.32
CA MET A 1 -35.50 -28.89 -11.86
C MET A 1 -34.30 -28.22 -11.20
N THR A 2 -34.37 -26.92 -10.93
CA THR A 2 -33.28 -26.17 -10.33
C THR A 2 -33.28 -26.40 -8.82
N HIS A 3 -32.32 -27.19 -8.34
CA HIS A 3 -32.13 -27.44 -6.92
C HIS A 3 -31.59 -26.16 -6.27
N HIS A 4 -32.45 -25.40 -5.59
CA HIS A 4 -31.99 -24.33 -4.72
C HIS A 4 -31.39 -24.98 -3.46
N PRO A 5 -30.14 -24.68 -3.07
CA PRO A 5 -29.59 -25.17 -1.81
C PRO A 5 -30.35 -24.52 -0.65
N SER A 6 -30.93 -25.36 0.21
CA SER A 6 -31.60 -24.92 1.44
C SER A 6 -30.59 -24.18 2.31
N PRO A 7 -30.94 -23.02 2.92
CA PRO A 7 -30.00 -22.28 3.76
C PRO A 7 -29.55 -23.17 4.92
N ALA A 8 -28.25 -23.12 5.23
CA ALA A 8 -27.66 -23.94 6.27
C ALA A 8 -28.36 -23.72 7.63
N HIS A 9 -29.15 -24.69 8.07
CA HIS A 9 -29.75 -24.66 9.39
C HIS A 9 -28.67 -24.92 10.45
N ASN A 10 -28.64 -24.06 11.47
CA ASN A 10 -27.73 -24.22 12.60
C ASN A 10 -28.15 -25.45 13.44
N THR A 11 -27.33 -26.49 13.42
CA THR A 11 -27.56 -27.77 14.11
C THR A 11 -27.15 -27.77 15.59
N ARG A 12 -26.73 -26.63 16.17
CA ARG A 12 -26.24 -26.58 17.56
C ARG A 12 -27.38 -26.38 18.57
N ALA A 13 -27.31 -27.14 19.65
CA ALA A 13 -28.30 -27.16 20.73
C ALA A 13 -28.42 -25.87 21.55
N THR A 14 -27.43 -24.95 21.51
CA THR A 14 -27.48 -23.70 22.28
C THR A 14 -27.41 -22.46 21.36
N PRO A 15 -28.46 -21.61 21.35
CA PRO A 15 -28.54 -20.44 20.45
C PRO A 15 -27.40 -19.44 20.61
N ARG A 16 -26.88 -19.25 21.84
CA ARG A 16 -25.77 -18.33 22.16
C ARG A 16 -24.39 -18.79 21.68
N GLN A 17 -24.26 -20.05 21.27
CA GLN A 17 -23.04 -20.59 20.65
C GLN A 17 -23.08 -20.53 19.12
N ALA A 18 -24.14 -19.94 18.55
CA ALA A 18 -24.15 -19.57 17.15
C ALA A 18 -22.99 -18.60 16.90
N THR A 19 -22.03 -19.02 16.09
CA THR A 19 -21.13 -18.07 15.43
C THR A 19 -22.02 -17.09 14.67
N SER A 20 -21.73 -15.79 14.77
CA SER A 20 -22.57 -14.75 14.17
C SER A 20 -22.97 -15.11 12.74
N TYR A 21 -24.20 -14.80 12.34
CA TYR A 21 -24.71 -14.96 10.96
C TYR A 21 -23.80 -14.33 9.88
N VAL A 22 -22.84 -13.50 10.30
CA VAL A 22 -21.80 -12.87 9.48
C VAL A 22 -20.77 -13.85 8.92
N THR A 23 -20.64 -15.07 9.46
CA THR A 23 -19.69 -16.05 8.95
C THR A 23 -20.20 -16.64 7.63
N ALA A 24 -19.62 -16.17 6.52
CA ALA A 24 -19.75 -16.83 5.22
C ALA A 24 -19.43 -18.34 5.37
N PRO A 25 -20.11 -19.23 4.63
CA PRO A 25 -19.77 -20.64 4.64
C PRO A 25 -18.27 -20.80 4.37
N ALA A 26 -17.63 -21.74 5.07
CA ALA A 26 -16.22 -22.02 4.85
C ALA A 26 -16.02 -22.32 3.36
N ALA A 27 -15.13 -21.56 2.71
CA ALA A 27 -14.84 -21.75 1.30
C ALA A 27 -14.36 -23.18 1.04
N GLU A 28 -14.51 -23.63 -0.20
CA GLU A 28 -13.87 -24.88 -0.63
C GLU A 28 -12.38 -24.81 -0.29
N PRO A 29 -11.81 -25.89 0.29
CA PRO A 29 -10.40 -25.90 0.64
C PRO A 29 -9.55 -25.67 -0.61
N LEU A 30 -8.52 -24.83 -0.48
CA LEU A 30 -7.56 -24.64 -1.56
C LEU A 30 -6.96 -26.00 -1.94
N LEU A 31 -6.78 -26.22 -3.23
CA LEU A 31 -6.08 -27.40 -3.74
C LEU A 31 -4.61 -27.33 -3.32
N ASP A 32 -3.99 -28.50 -3.11
CA ASP A 32 -2.60 -28.58 -2.65
C ASP A 32 -1.61 -27.91 -3.63
N ASP A 33 -1.97 -27.84 -4.92
CA ASP A 33 -1.18 -27.22 -5.98
C ASP A 33 -1.45 -25.70 -6.15
N ASP A 34 -2.27 -25.10 -5.30
CA ASP A 34 -2.58 -23.66 -5.39
C ASP A 34 -1.29 -22.82 -5.27
N PRO A 35 -1.00 -21.88 -6.20
CA PRO A 35 0.16 -21.00 -6.15
C PRO A 35 0.35 -20.28 -4.80
N LEU A 36 -0.74 -20.03 -4.07
CA LEU A 36 -0.74 -19.41 -2.75
C LEU A 36 -0.06 -20.32 -1.69
N LEU A 37 -0.05 -21.64 -1.89
CA LEU A 37 0.59 -22.64 -1.03
C LEU A 37 2.03 -22.99 -1.44
N GLN A 38 2.49 -22.54 -2.62
CA GLN A 38 3.81 -22.83 -3.19
C GLN A 38 4.94 -21.90 -2.69
N PHE A 39 4.93 -21.56 -1.39
CA PHE A 39 5.97 -20.72 -0.78
C PHE A 39 7.05 -21.56 -0.07
N ALA A 40 8.28 -21.03 0.04
CA ALA A 40 9.32 -21.68 0.84
C ALA A 40 8.99 -21.56 2.34
N PRO A 41 8.66 -22.68 3.02
CA PRO A 41 8.25 -22.62 4.42
C PRO A 41 9.46 -22.45 5.33
N VAL A 42 9.28 -21.74 6.44
CA VAL A 42 10.36 -21.49 7.40
C VAL A 42 10.77 -22.81 8.05
N PRO A 43 12.04 -23.25 7.93
CA PRO A 43 12.48 -24.49 8.52
C PRO A 43 12.58 -24.37 10.05
N HIS A 44 12.21 -25.45 10.74
CA HIS A 44 12.52 -25.61 12.16
C HIS A 44 13.70 -26.57 12.29
N VAL A 45 14.85 -26.07 12.76
CA VAL A 45 16.09 -26.86 12.93
C VAL A 45 15.90 -28.06 13.86
N ASN A 46 15.07 -27.94 14.89
CA ASN A 46 14.70 -29.05 15.78
C ASN A 46 13.18 -29.00 16.06
N PRO A 47 12.35 -29.63 15.21
CA PRO A 47 10.91 -29.57 15.34
C PRO A 47 10.45 -30.40 16.55
N ARG A 48 9.64 -29.78 17.42
CA ARG A 48 8.94 -30.43 18.53
C ARG A 48 7.49 -30.67 18.13
N ARG A 49 6.74 -31.42 18.96
CA ARG A 49 5.30 -31.68 18.74
C ARG A 49 4.48 -30.42 18.47
N ASN A 50 4.85 -29.29 19.09
CA ASN A 50 4.13 -28.03 18.96
C ASN A 50 4.71 -27.09 17.88
N SER A 51 5.77 -27.49 17.16
CA SER A 51 6.40 -26.67 16.12
C SER A 51 5.48 -26.46 14.92
N ILE A 52 5.54 -25.26 14.33
CA ILE A 52 4.77 -24.89 13.14
C ILE A 52 5.54 -25.42 11.92
N THR A 53 5.43 -26.73 11.70
CA THR A 53 6.06 -27.43 10.58
C THR A 53 5.62 -26.85 9.23
N PRO A 54 6.37 -27.08 8.14
CA PRO A 54 5.99 -26.66 6.79
C PRO A 54 4.54 -26.96 6.41
N ASP A 55 4.06 -28.17 6.71
CA ASP A 55 2.67 -28.57 6.49
C ASP A 55 1.68 -27.69 7.28
N ARG A 56 1.97 -27.43 8.57
CA ARG A 56 1.14 -26.54 9.39
C ARG A 56 1.14 -25.10 8.89
N GLN A 57 2.25 -24.63 8.30
CA GLN A 57 2.31 -23.30 7.68
C GLN A 57 1.38 -23.25 6.46
N ARG A 58 1.45 -24.24 5.55
CA ARG A 58 0.54 -24.31 4.39
C ARG A 58 -0.93 -24.42 4.80
N ARG A 59 -1.26 -25.28 5.76
CA ARG A 59 -2.62 -25.39 6.30
C ARG A 59 -3.13 -24.10 6.94
N PHE A 60 -2.25 -23.37 7.63
CA PHE A 60 -2.58 -22.07 8.19
C PHE A 60 -2.91 -21.06 7.09
N ILE A 61 -2.07 -20.99 6.06
CA ILE A 61 -2.24 -20.10 4.91
C ILE A 61 -3.53 -20.44 4.14
N ALA A 62 -3.80 -21.72 3.88
CA ALA A 62 -5.05 -22.16 3.25
C ALA A 62 -6.28 -21.75 4.06
N HIS A 63 -6.26 -21.96 5.38
CA HIS A 63 -7.38 -21.58 6.24
C HIS A 63 -7.54 -20.06 6.37
N LEU A 64 -6.43 -19.31 6.34
CA LEU A 64 -6.45 -17.86 6.33
C LEU A 64 -7.05 -17.34 5.01
N ALA A 65 -6.65 -17.91 3.87
CA ALA A 65 -7.23 -17.60 2.57
C ALA A 65 -8.71 -17.99 2.46
N ALA A 66 -9.16 -19.00 3.20
CA ALA A 66 -10.54 -19.48 3.24
C ALA A 66 -11.44 -18.78 4.29
N THR A 67 -10.88 -18.10 5.30
CA THR A 67 -11.67 -17.36 6.32
C THR A 67 -11.42 -15.85 6.36
N GLY A 68 -10.19 -15.40 6.08
CA GLY A 68 -9.73 -14.02 6.29
C GLY A 68 -9.47 -13.69 7.77
N VAL A 69 -9.68 -14.65 8.68
CA VAL A 69 -9.63 -14.42 10.13
C VAL A 69 -8.47 -15.21 10.74
N VAL A 70 -7.40 -14.48 11.09
CA VAL A 70 -6.16 -15.06 11.61
C VAL A 70 -6.40 -15.91 12.86
N ILE A 71 -7.29 -15.48 13.76
CA ILE A 71 -7.61 -16.23 14.99
C ILE A 71 -8.24 -17.60 14.66
N GLN A 72 -9.09 -17.68 13.63
CA GLN A 72 -9.70 -18.94 13.21
C GLN A 72 -8.65 -19.86 12.59
N ALA A 73 -7.78 -19.32 11.72
CA ALA A 73 -6.67 -20.07 11.12
C ALA A 73 -5.67 -20.59 12.16
N ALA A 74 -5.30 -19.77 13.14
CA ALA A 74 -4.42 -20.17 14.24
C ALA A 74 -5.02 -21.31 15.08
N LYS A 75 -6.32 -21.19 15.42
CA LYS A 75 -7.05 -22.26 16.11
C LYS A 75 -7.12 -23.54 15.27
N HIS A 76 -7.36 -23.41 13.97
CA HIS A 76 -7.46 -24.55 13.05
C HIS A 76 -6.18 -25.39 13.01
N ILE A 77 -5.01 -24.75 13.06
CA ILE A 77 -3.73 -25.46 13.10
C ILE A 77 -3.23 -25.76 14.52
N GLY A 78 -3.95 -25.35 15.57
CA GLY A 78 -3.54 -25.53 16.96
C GLY A 78 -2.29 -24.74 17.35
N ALA A 79 -2.13 -23.52 16.83
CA ALA A 79 -1.01 -22.61 17.16
C ALA A 79 -1.52 -21.35 17.85
N SER A 80 -0.67 -20.71 18.66
CA SER A 80 -0.96 -19.38 19.18
C SER A 80 -0.69 -18.31 18.12
N MET A 81 -1.47 -17.24 18.16
CA MET A 81 -1.26 -16.05 17.32
C MET A 81 0.15 -15.47 17.49
N GLU A 82 0.63 -15.43 18.73
CA GLU A 82 1.96 -14.92 19.06
C GLU A 82 3.06 -15.74 18.38
N ALA A 83 2.95 -17.08 18.38
CA ALA A 83 3.92 -17.95 17.72
C ALA A 83 3.95 -17.74 16.20
N LEU A 84 2.78 -17.51 15.58
CA LEU A 84 2.65 -17.21 14.15
C LEU A 84 3.26 -15.84 13.79
N TYR A 85 2.99 -14.80 14.57
CA TYR A 85 3.61 -13.49 14.35
C TYR A 85 5.11 -13.50 14.61
N LYS A 86 5.57 -14.33 15.56
CA LYS A 86 7.00 -14.54 15.78
C LYS A 86 7.63 -15.26 14.59
N LEU A 87 6.96 -16.27 14.03
CA LEU A 87 7.40 -16.98 12.83
C LEU A 87 7.53 -16.05 11.63
N ARG A 88 6.53 -15.19 11.40
CA ARG A 88 6.51 -14.19 10.32
C ARG A 88 7.69 -13.22 10.36
N ARG A 89 8.22 -12.93 11.55
CA ARG A 89 9.34 -11.99 11.76
C ARG A 89 10.72 -12.65 11.74
N ARG A 90 10.81 -13.96 11.50
CA ARG A 90 12.11 -14.64 11.49
C ARG A 90 12.85 -14.36 10.18
N PRO A 91 14.19 -14.29 10.20
CA PRO A 91 14.98 -14.31 8.97
C PRO A 91 14.66 -15.56 8.15
N GLY A 92 14.44 -15.43 6.84
CA GLY A 92 14.05 -16.55 5.98
C GLY A 92 12.53 -16.81 5.94
N ALA A 93 11.71 -15.91 6.48
CA ALA A 93 10.24 -16.00 6.49
C ALA A 93 9.57 -15.08 5.46
N GLU A 94 10.33 -14.51 4.54
CA GLU A 94 9.86 -13.54 3.55
C GLU A 94 8.75 -14.14 2.69
N ASP A 95 8.96 -15.35 2.18
CA ASP A 95 7.99 -16.11 1.39
C ASP A 95 6.72 -16.46 2.17
N PHE A 96 6.86 -16.87 3.43
CA PHE A 96 5.71 -17.12 4.32
C PHE A 96 4.93 -15.84 4.61
N SER A 97 5.62 -14.71 4.81
CA SER A 97 4.96 -13.40 5.00
C SER A 97 4.22 -12.97 3.74
N ALA A 98 4.83 -13.14 2.56
CA ALA A 98 4.18 -12.81 1.30
C ALA A 98 2.94 -13.68 1.05
N ALA A 99 3.03 -14.99 1.32
CA ALA A 99 1.89 -15.90 1.25
C ALA A 99 0.80 -15.54 2.26
N TRP A 100 1.18 -15.09 3.47
CA TRP A 100 0.23 -14.61 4.47
C TRP A 100 -0.52 -13.37 3.96
N ASP A 101 0.18 -12.37 3.43
CA ASP A 101 -0.46 -11.15 2.95
C ASP A 101 -1.42 -11.45 1.79
N ARG A 102 -1.00 -12.29 0.83
CA ARG A 102 -1.89 -12.78 -0.24
C ARG A 102 -3.12 -13.54 0.30
N ALA A 103 -2.95 -14.34 1.35
CA ALA A 103 -4.05 -15.06 1.99
C ALA A 103 -5.04 -14.09 2.67
N VAL A 104 -4.54 -13.01 3.28
CA VAL A 104 -5.38 -11.95 3.85
C VAL A 104 -6.17 -11.27 2.74
N ASP A 105 -5.52 -10.90 1.63
CA ASP A 105 -6.18 -10.26 0.49
C ASP A 105 -7.27 -11.15 -0.12
N ALA A 106 -6.98 -12.45 -0.31
CA ALA A 106 -7.97 -13.43 -0.74
C ALA A 106 -9.16 -13.50 0.23
N GLY A 107 -8.90 -13.38 1.52
CA GLY A 107 -9.96 -13.35 2.52
C GLY A 107 -10.77 -12.07 2.56
N ILE A 108 -10.16 -10.93 2.26
CA ILE A 108 -10.86 -9.65 2.08
C ILE A 108 -11.77 -9.75 0.85
N GLY A 109 -11.30 -10.28 -0.28
CA GLY A 109 -12.12 -10.47 -1.48
C GLY A 109 -13.41 -11.23 -1.20
N ARG A 110 -13.33 -12.30 -0.39
CA ARG A 110 -14.55 -13.05 0.03
C ARG A 110 -15.46 -12.26 0.96
N LEU A 111 -14.91 -11.43 1.85
CA LEU A 111 -15.72 -10.52 2.66
C LEU A 111 -16.49 -9.56 1.77
N GLU A 112 -15.87 -9.08 0.69
CA GLU A 112 -16.51 -8.21 -0.30
C GLU A 112 -17.61 -8.96 -1.06
N ASP A 113 -17.37 -10.17 -1.55
CA ASP A 113 -18.37 -10.99 -2.22
C ASP A 113 -19.59 -11.26 -1.30
N ALA A 114 -19.33 -11.61 -0.04
CA ALA A 114 -20.37 -11.82 0.96
C ALA A 114 -21.14 -10.52 1.26
N ALA A 115 -20.46 -9.37 1.29
CA ALA A 115 -21.09 -8.08 1.48
C ALA A 115 -21.99 -7.70 0.29
N ILE A 116 -21.55 -7.97 -0.95
CA ILE A 116 -22.33 -7.77 -2.18
C ILE A 116 -23.56 -8.68 -2.17
N GLN A 117 -23.38 -9.97 -1.90
CA GLN A 117 -24.47 -10.93 -1.82
C GLN A 117 -25.50 -10.52 -0.76
N ARG A 118 -25.04 -10.07 0.42
CA ARG A 118 -25.90 -9.51 1.47
C ARG A 118 -26.62 -8.24 1.05
N ALA A 119 -25.96 -7.34 0.32
CA ALA A 119 -26.56 -6.11 -0.17
C ALA A 119 -27.68 -6.40 -1.18
N ILE A 120 -27.46 -7.35 -2.09
CA ILE A 120 -28.42 -7.73 -3.14
C ILE A 120 -29.56 -8.58 -2.58
N VAL A 121 -29.24 -9.65 -1.84
CA VAL A 121 -30.22 -10.64 -1.38
C VAL A 121 -30.88 -10.22 -0.07
N GLY A 122 -30.21 -9.43 0.78
CA GLY A 122 -30.66 -9.12 2.12
C GLY A 122 -30.32 -10.22 3.14
N GLU A 123 -30.54 -9.93 4.42
CA GLU A 123 -30.32 -10.87 5.53
C GLU A 123 -31.64 -11.39 6.08
N GLU A 124 -31.75 -12.69 6.31
CA GLU A 124 -32.89 -13.25 7.03
C GLU A 124 -32.69 -13.10 8.55
N ARG A 125 -33.59 -12.38 9.22
CA ARG A 125 -33.62 -12.22 10.67
C ARG A 125 -34.82 -12.94 11.26
N LEU A 126 -34.60 -13.61 12.38
CA LEU A 126 -35.69 -14.17 13.18
C LEU A 126 -36.41 -13.03 13.90
N VAL A 127 -37.73 -12.95 13.72
CA VAL A 127 -38.58 -12.08 14.51
C VAL A 127 -38.97 -12.84 15.77
N VAL A 128 -38.47 -12.42 16.93
CA VAL A 128 -38.72 -13.08 18.21
C VAL A 128 -39.47 -12.13 19.13
N SER A 129 -40.58 -12.60 19.71
CA SER A 129 -41.31 -11.87 20.75
C SER A 129 -41.62 -12.80 21.90
N ALA A 130 -41.42 -12.32 23.14
CA ALA A 130 -41.64 -13.07 24.37
C ALA A 130 -40.97 -14.47 24.37
N GLY A 131 -39.77 -14.58 23.80
CA GLY A 131 -39.00 -15.84 23.72
C GLY A 131 -39.51 -16.86 22.69
N LYS A 132 -40.52 -16.50 21.88
CA LYS A 132 -41.04 -17.33 20.78
C LYS A 132 -40.66 -16.72 19.44
N VAL A 133 -40.17 -17.57 18.53
CA VAL A 133 -39.91 -17.18 17.14
C VAL A 133 -41.27 -17.03 16.45
N LEU A 134 -41.61 -15.80 16.07
CA LEU A 134 -42.85 -15.45 15.39
C LEU A 134 -42.77 -15.66 13.87
N GLY A 135 -41.57 -15.62 13.30
CA GLY A 135 -41.33 -15.82 11.88
C GLY A 135 -39.94 -15.36 11.45
N THR A 136 -39.74 -15.25 10.14
CA THR A 136 -38.52 -14.70 9.54
C THR A 136 -38.84 -13.45 8.71
N GLU A 137 -37.96 -12.47 8.78
CA GLU A 137 -38.02 -11.23 8.01
C GLU A 137 -36.73 -11.07 7.20
N ARG A 138 -36.85 -10.77 5.91
CA ARG A 138 -35.69 -10.44 5.08
C ARG A 138 -35.43 -8.94 5.10
N ARG A 139 -34.33 -8.53 5.73
CA ARG A 139 -33.93 -7.13 5.88
C ARG A 139 -32.78 -6.78 4.93
N HIS A 140 -32.97 -5.72 4.15
CA HIS A 140 -31.90 -5.13 3.36
C HIS A 140 -31.19 -4.04 4.17
N ASN A 141 -29.87 -3.94 4.00
CA ASN A 141 -29.07 -2.91 4.62
C ASN A 141 -28.73 -1.84 3.58
N GLU A 142 -29.58 -0.82 3.46
CA GLU A 142 -29.41 0.28 2.51
C GLU A 142 -28.09 1.04 2.71
N ALA A 143 -27.60 1.13 3.95
CA ALA A 143 -26.31 1.75 4.23
C ALA A 143 -25.16 0.94 3.62
N LEU A 144 -25.23 -0.40 3.66
CA LEU A 144 -24.26 -1.28 3.02
C LEU A 144 -24.31 -1.16 1.49
N VAL A 145 -25.53 -1.11 0.92
CA VAL A 145 -25.73 -0.89 -0.53
C VAL A 145 -25.09 0.42 -0.96
N MET A 146 -25.43 1.52 -0.28
CA MET A 146 -24.89 2.84 -0.59
C MET A 146 -23.38 2.93 -0.36
N PHE A 147 -22.84 2.27 0.66
CA PHE A 147 -21.40 2.18 0.89
C PHE A 147 -20.68 1.48 -0.27
N LEU A 148 -21.19 0.33 -0.71
CA LEU A 148 -20.61 -0.42 -1.83
C LEU A 148 -20.66 0.39 -3.13
N LEU A 149 -21.79 1.04 -3.43
CA LEU A 149 -21.92 1.91 -4.60
C LEU A 149 -20.93 3.09 -4.58
N ARG A 150 -20.82 3.78 -3.45
CA ARG A 150 -19.87 4.89 -3.29
C ARG A 150 -18.41 4.48 -3.44
N THR A 151 -18.08 3.26 -3.03
CA THR A 151 -16.69 2.78 -3.04
C THR A 151 -16.30 2.17 -4.39
N ARG A 152 -17.18 1.35 -4.99
CA ARG A 152 -16.90 0.61 -6.24
C ARG A 152 -17.24 1.39 -7.50
N ARG A 153 -18.17 2.35 -7.41
CA ARG A 153 -18.63 3.23 -8.48
C ARG A 153 -18.50 4.68 -8.03
N ALA A 154 -17.33 5.00 -7.48
CA ALA A 154 -17.02 6.31 -6.91
C ALA A 154 -17.17 7.43 -7.95
N ASP A 155 -16.82 7.15 -9.21
CA ASP A 155 -17.05 8.01 -10.37
C ASP A 155 -18.50 8.50 -10.50
N ARG A 156 -19.47 7.67 -10.08
CA ARG A 156 -20.91 7.94 -10.21
C ARG A 156 -21.59 8.36 -8.92
N TYR A 157 -21.15 7.81 -7.78
CA TYR A 157 -21.86 7.93 -6.50
C TYR A 157 -21.05 8.57 -5.38
N ALA A 158 -19.74 8.76 -5.53
CA ALA A 158 -18.96 9.45 -4.50
C ALA A 158 -19.37 10.92 -4.41
N ALA A 159 -19.18 11.51 -3.23
CA ALA A 159 -19.37 12.93 -3.06
C ALA A 159 -18.35 13.70 -3.90
N ALA A 160 -18.82 14.72 -4.62
CA ALA A 160 -17.94 15.57 -5.42
C ALA A 160 -16.96 16.32 -4.50
N VAL A 161 -15.67 16.22 -4.79
CA VAL A 161 -14.62 16.98 -4.10
C VAL A 161 -14.51 18.33 -4.82
N VAL A 162 -15.18 19.33 -4.26
CA VAL A 162 -15.28 20.69 -4.81
C VAL A 162 -14.45 21.68 -3.99
N PRO A 163 -14.14 22.88 -4.54
CA PRO A 163 -13.55 23.97 -3.78
C PRO A 163 -14.27 24.24 -2.46
N GLY A 164 -13.53 24.44 -1.38
CA GLY A 164 -14.06 24.54 -0.01
C GLY A 164 -14.21 23.21 0.74
N HIS A 165 -14.14 22.05 0.07
CA HIS A 165 -14.10 20.77 0.76
C HIS A 165 -12.75 20.60 1.50
N PRO A 166 -12.70 20.10 2.75
CA PRO A 166 -11.45 20.00 3.51
C PRO A 166 -10.34 19.23 2.79
N LEU A 167 -10.70 18.13 2.12
CA LEU A 167 -9.77 17.35 1.30
C LEU A 167 -9.25 18.15 0.10
N TYR A 168 -10.12 18.91 -0.58
CA TYR A 168 -9.74 19.75 -1.70
C TYR A 168 -8.74 20.81 -1.26
N GLU A 169 -9.03 21.52 -0.17
CA GLU A 169 -8.16 22.59 0.33
C GLU A 169 -6.80 22.06 0.80
N ARG A 170 -6.75 20.87 1.41
CA ARG A 170 -5.49 20.22 1.76
C ARG A 170 -4.66 19.89 0.53
N ILE A 171 -5.25 19.19 -0.44
CA ILE A 171 -4.56 18.82 -1.69
C ILE A 171 -4.10 20.08 -2.43
N ARG A 172 -4.95 21.11 -2.50
CA ARG A 172 -4.61 22.39 -3.12
C ARG A 172 -3.38 23.01 -2.47
N ARG A 173 -3.32 23.10 -1.14
CA ARG A 173 -2.16 23.65 -0.42
C ARG A 173 -0.89 22.86 -0.67
N GLU A 174 -0.97 21.53 -0.60
CA GLU A 174 0.19 20.65 -0.85
C GLU A 174 0.73 20.84 -2.26
N VAL A 175 -0.16 20.79 -3.28
CA VAL A 175 0.23 20.98 -4.68
C VAL A 175 0.75 22.39 -4.94
N THR A 176 0.13 23.42 -4.38
CA THR A 176 0.60 24.82 -4.53
C THR A 176 1.99 24.99 -3.92
N ALA A 177 2.23 24.48 -2.71
CA ALA A 177 3.55 24.54 -2.07
C ALA A 177 4.62 23.78 -2.86
N ASP A 178 4.29 22.60 -3.39
CA ASP A 178 5.20 21.83 -4.24
C ASP A 178 5.56 22.60 -5.53
N ILE A 179 4.59 23.27 -6.14
CA ILE A 179 4.79 24.10 -7.33
C ILE A 179 5.67 25.32 -7.00
N GLU A 180 5.36 26.05 -5.93
CA GLU A 180 6.15 27.20 -5.47
C GLU A 180 7.60 26.82 -5.20
N LYS A 181 7.82 25.69 -4.52
CA LYS A 181 9.16 25.18 -4.26
C LYS A 181 9.93 24.87 -5.55
N ARG A 182 9.27 24.29 -6.55
CA ARG A 182 9.89 24.00 -7.86
C ARG A 182 10.27 25.28 -8.59
N TYR A 183 9.41 26.30 -8.59
CA TYR A 183 9.73 27.58 -9.19
C TYR A 183 10.89 28.28 -8.48
N ALA A 184 10.90 28.31 -7.15
CA ALA A 184 12.00 28.90 -6.40
C ALA A 184 13.35 28.21 -6.70
N LEU A 185 13.36 26.87 -6.79
CA LEU A 185 14.56 26.14 -7.20
C LEU A 185 15.03 26.52 -8.60
N GLN A 186 14.09 26.64 -9.56
CA GLN A 186 14.42 27.01 -10.93
C GLN A 186 14.92 28.46 -11.02
N GLU A 187 14.30 29.40 -10.31
CA GLU A 187 14.78 30.78 -10.23
C GLU A 187 16.20 30.85 -9.64
N HIS A 188 16.48 30.09 -8.59
CA HIS A 188 17.83 29.99 -8.02
C HIS A 188 18.85 29.42 -9.02
N GLU A 189 18.50 28.37 -9.76
CA GLU A 189 19.37 27.79 -10.80
C GLU A 189 19.65 28.81 -11.92
N ASP A 190 18.63 29.55 -12.37
CA ASP A 190 18.76 30.59 -13.38
C ASP A 190 19.64 31.76 -12.89
N GLU A 191 19.46 32.21 -11.64
CA GLU A 191 20.28 33.23 -11.01
C GLU A 191 21.76 32.82 -10.91
N GLU A 192 22.04 31.60 -10.45
CA GLU A 192 23.40 31.05 -10.38
C GLU A 192 24.04 30.97 -11.76
N ALA A 193 23.29 30.54 -12.78
CA ALA A 193 23.78 30.49 -14.16
C ALA A 193 24.10 31.88 -14.72
N ILE A 194 23.26 32.89 -14.42
CA ILE A 194 23.50 34.29 -14.80
C ILE A 194 24.78 34.83 -14.13
N LEU A 195 24.92 34.61 -12.82
CA LEU A 195 26.09 35.06 -12.06
C LEU A 195 27.38 34.39 -12.54
N ALA A 196 27.34 33.09 -12.85
CA ALA A 196 28.47 32.37 -13.42
C ALA A 196 28.89 32.95 -14.78
N SER A 197 27.92 33.26 -15.65
CA SER A 197 28.17 33.90 -16.96
C SER A 197 28.80 35.29 -16.82
N LEU A 198 28.30 36.12 -15.89
CA LEU A 198 28.86 37.43 -15.61
C LEU A 198 30.29 37.34 -15.08
N THR A 199 30.53 36.44 -14.13
CA THR A 199 31.85 36.21 -13.54
C THR A 199 32.86 35.76 -14.60
N ALA A 200 32.47 34.85 -15.49
CA ALA A 200 33.32 34.40 -16.61
C ALA A 200 33.66 35.53 -17.60
N LYS A 201 32.73 36.44 -17.86
CA LYS A 201 33.00 37.62 -18.71
C LYS A 201 33.96 38.59 -18.04
N LEU A 202 33.78 38.86 -16.74
CA LEU A 202 34.65 39.77 -15.98
C LEU A 202 36.08 39.21 -15.87
N SER A 203 36.24 37.92 -15.60
CA SER A 203 37.56 37.29 -15.55
C SER A 203 38.25 37.31 -16.92
N ALA A 204 37.53 37.05 -18.01
CA ALA A 204 38.08 37.17 -19.36
C ALA A 204 38.49 38.61 -19.70
N MET A 205 37.71 39.61 -19.29
CA MET A 205 38.05 41.02 -19.48
C MET A 205 39.29 41.42 -18.68
N HIS A 206 39.40 40.96 -17.43
CA HIS A 206 40.56 41.19 -16.59
C HIS A 206 41.82 40.52 -17.16
N GLN A 207 41.71 39.27 -17.61
CA GLN A 207 42.81 38.54 -18.23
C GLN A 207 43.33 39.26 -19.48
N ARG A 208 42.43 39.72 -20.37
CA ARG A 208 42.81 40.52 -21.54
C ARG A 208 43.50 41.83 -21.15
N HIS A 209 43.08 42.45 -20.06
CA HIS A 209 43.71 43.68 -19.59
C HIS A 209 45.14 43.41 -19.10
N LEU A 210 45.34 42.34 -18.30
CA LEU A 210 46.66 41.91 -17.86
C LEU A 210 47.56 41.52 -19.03
N GLU A 211 47.04 40.79 -20.02
CA GLU A 211 47.78 40.44 -21.24
C GLU A 211 48.20 41.68 -22.03
N ASN A 212 47.30 42.67 -22.17
CA ASN A 212 47.63 43.94 -22.81
C ASN A 212 48.67 44.73 -22.01
N GLU A 213 48.55 44.80 -20.68
CA GLU A 213 49.54 45.47 -19.83
C GLU A 213 50.91 44.79 -19.92
N ALA A 214 50.95 43.45 -19.90
CA ALA A 214 52.18 42.68 -20.05
C ALA A 214 52.81 42.92 -21.44
N LEU A 215 52.02 42.90 -22.51
CA LEU A 215 52.47 43.18 -23.87
C LEU A 215 53.02 44.61 -23.98
N MET A 216 52.33 45.60 -23.40
CA MET A 216 52.80 46.99 -23.39
C MET A 216 54.09 47.17 -22.57
N ALA A 217 54.25 46.43 -21.46
CA ALA A 217 55.47 46.43 -20.68
C ALA A 217 56.64 45.74 -21.41
N GLU A 218 56.37 44.68 -22.17
CA GLU A 218 57.35 43.98 -23.02
C GLU A 218 57.83 44.89 -24.16
N PHE A 219 56.91 45.54 -24.89
CA PHE A 219 57.27 46.53 -25.92
C PHE A 219 58.08 47.72 -25.36
N ALA A 220 57.74 48.20 -24.16
CA ALA A 220 58.48 49.28 -23.51
C ALA A 220 59.90 48.86 -23.09
N ALA A 221 60.14 47.58 -22.80
CA ALA A 221 61.46 47.06 -22.49
C ALA A 221 62.33 46.85 -23.77
N GLU A 222 61.72 46.46 -24.89
CA GLU A 222 62.41 46.35 -26.19
C GLU A 222 62.85 47.72 -26.74
N ASP A 223 62.07 48.77 -26.52
CA ASP A 223 62.43 50.14 -26.93
C ASP A 223 63.60 50.71 -26.10
N ASP A 224 63.77 50.30 -24.84
CA ASP A 224 64.84 50.74 -23.93
C ASP A 224 66.19 50.01 -24.21
N GLU A 225 66.14 48.73 -24.63
CA GLU A 225 67.32 48.00 -25.13
C GLU A 225 67.79 48.49 -26.51
N GLY A 226 66.88 48.96 -27.36
CA GLY A 226 67.22 49.50 -28.69
C GLY A 226 67.90 50.88 -28.69
N ASP A 227 67.82 51.63 -27.58
CA ASP A 227 68.49 52.92 -27.41
C ASP A 227 69.89 52.77 -26.77
N ALA A 228 70.14 51.70 -26.02
CA ALA A 228 71.45 51.40 -25.44
C ALA A 228 72.50 50.95 -26.48
N ASP A 229 72.09 50.41 -27.62
CA ASP A 229 72.96 49.96 -28.72
C ASP A 229 73.25 51.05 -29.79
N ARG A 230 72.74 52.28 -29.62
CA ARG A 230 72.95 53.41 -30.56
C ARG A 230 74.03 54.41 -30.16
N ASP A 231 74.68 54.22 -29.01
CA ASP A 231 75.64 55.16 -28.43
C ASP A 231 77.12 54.66 -28.40
N ASP A 232 77.49 53.69 -29.25
CA ASP A 232 78.89 53.27 -29.50
C ASP A 232 79.36 53.65 -30.93
#